data_AF-A0A9D8EL21-F1
#
_entry.id   AF-A0A9D8EL21-F1
#
_cell.length_a   1.000
_cell.length_b   1.000
_cell.length_c   1.000
_cell.angle_alpha   90.00
_cell.angle_beta   90.00
_cell.angle_gamma   90.00
#
_symmetry.space_group_name_H-M   'P 1'
#
loop_
_entity.id
_entity.type
_entity.pdbx_description
1 polymer ?
#
loop_
_entity_poly.entity_id
_entity_poly.type
_entity_poly.pdbx_seq_one_letter_code
_entity_poly.pdbx_strand_id
1 'polypeptide(L)'
;MKVDWENVGIKKMAAIISEHLKKNGIEAVLVGGACVSIYSDNKYISYDIDLITTSSIKTIIPVLEQLGFKNTGGRLFKNPKCKFLIDFVAPPVSIGDAPVSEF
;
A
#
# COMPACT_ATOMS: atom_id res chain seq x y z
N MET A 1 -7.27 -6.07 -16.06
CA MET A 1 -5.91 -6.67 -16.07
C MET A 1 -5.90 -7.82 -15.07
N LYS A 2 -5.48 -9.03 -15.45
CA LYS A 2 -5.40 -10.16 -14.51
C LYS A 2 -4.02 -10.12 -13.85
N VAL A 3 -3.96 -9.78 -12.57
CA VAL A 3 -2.70 -9.73 -11.81
C VAL A 3 -2.44 -11.12 -11.22
N ASP A 4 -1.23 -11.64 -11.42
CA ASP A 4 -0.75 -12.83 -10.73
C ASP A 4 -0.21 -12.41 -9.34
N TRP A 5 -1.07 -12.53 -8.33
CA TRP A 5 -0.73 -12.17 -6.95
C TRP A 5 0.23 -13.15 -6.29
N GLU A 6 0.31 -14.40 -6.75
CA GLU A 6 1.13 -15.44 -6.13
C GLU A 6 2.61 -15.16 -6.36
N ASN A 7 2.95 -14.68 -7.57
CA ASN A 7 4.31 -14.40 -7.99
C ASN A 7 4.63 -12.91 -8.12
N VAL A 8 3.75 -12.02 -7.65
CA VAL A 8 4.01 -10.58 -7.72
C VAL A 8 5.27 -10.23 -6.92
N GLY A 9 6.11 -9.34 -7.45
CA GLY A 9 7.23 -8.75 -6.72
C GLY A 9 6.81 -7.45 -6.02
N ILE A 10 7.50 -7.06 -4.94
CA ILE A 10 7.11 -5.93 -4.10
C ILE A 10 6.97 -4.61 -4.87
N LYS A 11 7.89 -4.33 -5.82
CA LYS A 11 7.84 -3.15 -6.69
C LYS A 11 6.59 -3.10 -7.55
N LYS A 12 6.22 -4.24 -8.16
CA LYS A 12 5.04 -4.35 -9.01
C LYS A 12 3.75 -4.27 -8.18
N MET A 13 3.77 -4.88 -6.98
CA MET A 13 2.69 -4.79 -6.02
C MET A 13 2.43 -3.33 -5.62
N ALA A 14 3.46 -2.62 -5.16
CA ALA A 14 3.37 -1.20 -4.79
C ALA A 14 2.82 -0.35 -5.95
N ALA A 15 3.37 -0.51 -7.17
CA ALA A 15 2.92 0.23 -8.34
C ALA A 15 1.43 -0.02 -8.67
N ILE A 16 0.97 -1.27 -8.62
CA ILE A 16 -0.43 -1.62 -8.90
C ILE A 16 -1.36 -1.02 -7.85
N ILE A 17 -1.02 -1.16 -6.56
CA ILE A 17 -1.86 -0.64 -5.48
C ILE A 17 -1.91 0.90 -5.54
N SER A 18 -0.77 1.58 -5.67
CA SER A 18 -0.72 3.04 -5.77
C SER A 18 -1.51 3.56 -6.97
N GLU A 19 -1.36 2.93 -8.14
CA GLU A 19 -2.11 3.30 -9.35
C GLU A 19 -3.63 3.09 -9.18
N HIS A 20 -4.03 1.98 -8.55
CA HIS A 20 -5.44 1.66 -8.33
C HIS A 20 -6.09 2.61 -7.33
N LEU A 21 -5.39 2.96 -6.24
CA LEU A 21 -5.84 3.98 -5.28
C LEU A 21 -5.99 5.34 -5.97
N LYS A 22 -4.96 5.77 -6.73
CA LYS A 22 -4.97 7.04 -7.45
C LYS A 22 -6.14 7.15 -8.44
N LYS A 23 -6.41 6.09 -9.21
CA LYS A 23 -7.55 6.03 -10.14
C LYS A 23 -8.91 6.16 -9.46
N ASN A 24 -9.00 5.83 -8.18
CA ASN A 24 -10.19 5.97 -7.36
C ASN A 24 -10.17 7.24 -6.48
N GLY A 25 -9.28 8.19 -6.78
CA GLY A 25 -9.21 9.48 -6.07
C GLY A 25 -8.60 9.39 -4.67
N ILE A 26 -7.87 8.31 -4.36
CA ILE A 26 -7.17 8.15 -3.09
C ILE A 26 -5.68 8.42 -3.31
N GLU A 27 -5.21 9.54 -2.79
CA GLU A 27 -3.78 9.84 -2.70
C GLU A 27 -3.15 9.07 -1.54
N ALA A 28 -2.07 8.35 -1.82
CA ALA A 28 -1.35 7.58 -0.83
C ALA A 28 0.15 7.58 -1.12
N VAL A 29 0.95 7.66 -0.06
CA VAL A 29 2.41 7.66 -0.11
C VAL A 29 2.93 6.31 0.37
N LEU A 30 3.79 5.68 -0.43
CA LEU A 30 4.51 4.47 -0.04
C LEU A 30 5.63 4.83 0.94
N VAL A 31 5.65 4.16 2.08
CA VAL A 31 6.63 4.39 3.15
C VAL A 31 7.21 3.06 3.63
N GLY A 32 7.95 3.10 4.74
CA GLY A 32 8.35 1.90 5.47
C GLY A 32 9.29 0.97 4.71
N GLY A 33 9.19 -0.33 5.04
CA GLY A 33 10.12 -1.34 4.56
C GLY A 33 10.03 -1.58 3.05
N ALA A 34 8.83 -1.42 2.46
CA ALA A 34 8.63 -1.57 1.03
C ALA A 34 9.46 -0.58 0.20
N CYS A 35 9.54 0.68 0.65
CA CYS A 35 10.35 1.70 0.01
C CYS A 35 11.84 1.28 0.00
N VAL A 36 12.35 0.82 1.15
CA VAL A 36 13.73 0.33 1.29
C VAL A 36 13.97 -0.87 0.37
N SER A 37 13.07 -1.85 0.32
CA SER A 37 13.21 -3.01 -0.57
C SER A 37 13.27 -2.63 -2.04
N ILE A 38 12.49 -1.64 -2.47
CA ILE A 38 12.49 -1.16 -3.86
C ILE A 38 13.78 -0.43 -4.19
N TYR A 39 14.25 0.48 -3.34
CA TYR A 39 15.43 1.30 -3.61
C TYR A 39 16.76 0.62 -3.27
N SER A 40 16.73 -0.52 -2.58
CA SER A 40 17.90 -1.34 -2.30
C SER A 40 17.98 -2.61 -3.14
N ASP A 41 17.14 -2.75 -4.17
CA ASP A 41 17.03 -3.95 -5.00
C ASP A 41 16.91 -5.25 -4.18
N ASN A 42 16.02 -5.23 -3.18
CA ASN A 42 15.75 -6.32 -2.24
C ASN A 42 16.95 -6.74 -1.37
N LYS A 43 17.99 -5.91 -1.22
CA LYS A 43 19.04 -6.15 -0.20
C LYS A 43 18.46 -6.21 1.22
N TYR A 44 17.38 -5.46 1.46
CA TYR A 44 16.57 -5.52 2.68
C TYR A 44 15.11 -5.81 2.29
N ILE A 45 14.60 -6.99 2.64
CA ILE A 45 13.29 -7.48 2.19
C ILE A 45 12.21 -7.17 3.24
N SER A 46 11.12 -6.53 2.79
CA SER A 46 9.86 -6.40 3.51
C SER A 46 8.79 -7.31 2.89
N TYR A 47 7.80 -7.69 3.68
CA TYR A 47 6.61 -8.41 3.24
C TYR A 47 5.32 -7.58 3.38
N ASP A 48 5.45 -6.32 3.79
CA ASP A 48 4.32 -5.40 3.93
C ASP A 48 4.47 -4.23 2.96
N ILE A 49 3.34 -3.80 2.38
CA ILE A 49 3.19 -2.58 1.59
C ILE A 49 2.62 -1.51 2.52
N ASP A 50 3.51 -0.70 3.09
CA ASP A 50 3.14 0.37 4.02
C ASP A 50 2.73 1.64 3.25
N LEU A 51 1.50 2.10 3.48
CA LEU A 51 0.94 3.28 2.82
C LEU A 51 0.44 4.28 3.87
N ILE A 52 0.62 5.56 3.62
CA ILE A 52 -0.04 6.64 4.36
C ILE A 52 -1.03 7.32 3.43
N THR A 53 -2.23 7.60 3.92
CA THR A 53 -3.24 8.42 3.23
C THR A 53 -4.07 9.18 4.27
N THR A 54 -4.65 10.31 3.86
CA THR A 54 -5.65 11.05 4.64
C THR A 54 -7.05 10.46 4.47
N SER A 55 -7.24 9.55 3.52
CA SER A 55 -8.52 8.87 3.28
C SER A 55 -8.89 7.93 4.44
N SER A 56 -10.17 7.86 4.78
CA SER A 56 -10.65 6.95 5.81
C SER A 56 -10.58 5.49 5.35
N ILE A 57 -10.39 4.55 6.29
CA ILE A 57 -10.46 3.10 6.01
C ILE A 57 -11.78 2.72 5.34
N LYS A 58 -12.90 3.35 5.72
CA LYS A 58 -14.22 3.10 5.10
C LYS A 58 -14.21 3.41 3.59
N THR A 59 -13.47 4.43 3.17
CA THR A 59 -13.31 4.81 1.76
C THR A 59 -12.40 3.83 1.02
N ILE A 60 -11.37 3.32 1.69
CA ILE A 60 -10.35 2.44 1.10
C ILE A 60 -10.88 1.01 0.86
N ILE A 61 -11.72 0.49 1.77
CA ILE A 61 -12.27 -0.87 1.70
C ILE A 61 -12.85 -1.22 0.32
N PRO A 62 -13.88 -0.51 -0.19
CA PRO A 62 -14.49 -0.87 -1.46
C PRO A 62 -13.53 -0.74 -2.65
N VAL A 63 -12.48 0.08 -2.54
CA VAL A 63 -11.47 0.24 -3.59
C VAL A 63 -10.54 -0.97 -3.63
N LEU A 64 -10.01 -1.40 -2.49
CA LEU A 64 -9.12 -2.56 -2.43
C LEU A 64 -9.83 -3.91 -2.64
N GLU A 65 -11.12 -3.99 -2.31
CA GLU A 65 -11.93 -5.18 -2.59
C GLU A 65 -12.05 -5.46 -4.09
N GLN A 66 -12.00 -4.44 -4.96
CA GLN A 66 -11.98 -4.61 -6.43
C GLN A 66 -10.74 -5.38 -6.91
N LEU A 67 -9.65 -5.37 -6.13
CA LEU A 67 -8.42 -6.13 -6.40
C LEU A 67 -8.38 -7.47 -5.64
N GLY A 68 -9.43 -7.79 -4.87
CA GLY A 68 -9.51 -9.01 -4.06
C GLY A 68 -8.81 -8.91 -2.70
N PHE A 69 -8.43 -7.71 -2.25
CA PHE A 69 -7.88 -7.48 -0.91
C PHE A 69 -9.01 -7.16 0.07
N LYS A 70 -9.09 -7.95 1.15
CA LYS A 70 -10.12 -7.81 2.19
C LYS A 70 -9.52 -7.18 3.43
N ASN A 71 -10.28 -6.28 4.06
CA ASN A 71 -9.91 -5.69 5.34
C ASN A 71 -9.92 -6.75 6.45
N THR A 72 -8.99 -6.62 7.40
CA THR A 72 -8.90 -7.54 8.55
C THR A 72 -9.51 -6.97 9.84
N GLY A 73 -10.36 -5.94 9.73
CA GLY A 73 -10.96 -5.24 10.88
C GLY A 73 -10.18 -4.01 11.35
N GLY A 74 -9.25 -3.49 10.55
CA GLY A 74 -8.39 -2.36 10.95
C GLY A 74 -7.66 -1.75 9.77
N ARG A 75 -6.37 -1.44 9.92
CA ARG A 75 -5.54 -0.85 8.86
C ARG A 75 -4.95 -1.84 7.85
N LEU A 76 -5.04 -3.14 8.15
CA LEU A 76 -4.46 -4.21 7.34
C LEU A 76 -5.46 -4.77 6.33
N PHE A 77 -4.95 -5.10 5.15
CA PHE A 77 -5.67 -5.77 4.08
C PHE A 77 -4.89 -6.95 3.55
N LYS A 78 -5.60 -8.05 3.26
CA LYS A 78 -5.01 -9.31 2.79
C LYS A 78 -5.72 -9.86 1.56
N ASN A 79 -4.97 -10.53 0.71
CA ASN A 79 -5.48 -11.34 -0.38
C ASN A 79 -4.95 -12.77 -0.21
N PRO A 80 -5.79 -13.83 -0.19
CA PRO A 80 -5.34 -15.21 0.01
C PRO A 80 -4.29 -15.71 -0.99
N LYS A 81 -4.20 -15.06 -2.16
CA LYS A 81 -3.24 -15.40 -3.22
C LYS A 81 -2.01 -14.51 -3.22
N CYS A 82 -1.91 -13.53 -2.31
CA CYS A 82 -0.79 -12.60 -2.24
C CYS A 82 -0.02 -12.84 -0.96
N LYS A 83 1.30 -12.94 -1.06
CA LYS A 83 2.19 -13.03 0.12
C LYS A 83 2.36 -11.70 0.85
N PHE A 84 2.05 -10.58 0.19
CA PHE A 84 2.19 -9.24 0.78
C PHE A 84 0.90 -8.80 1.45
N LEU A 85 1.04 -8.17 2.61
CA LEU A 85 -0.04 -7.41 3.24
C LEU A 85 0.00 -5.96 2.77
N ILE A 86 -1.14 -5.29 2.79
CA ILE A 86 -1.21 -3.84 2.65
C ILE A 86 -1.51 -3.28 4.04
N ASP A 87 -0.66 -2.39 4.54
CA ASP A 87 -0.83 -1.73 5.84
C ASP A 87 -0.98 -0.22 5.66
N PHE A 88 -2.12 0.33 6.11
CA PHE A 88 -2.34 1.78 6.14
C PHE A 88 -1.89 2.37 7.48
N VAL A 89 -0.64 2.80 7.55
CA VAL A 89 -0.08 3.39 8.76
C VAL A 89 -0.66 4.77 9.03
N ALA A 90 -0.64 5.19 10.29
CA ALA A 90 -1.32 6.42 10.72
C ALA A 90 -0.72 7.66 10.03
N PRO A 91 -1.55 8.60 9.54
CA PRO A 91 -1.09 9.89 9.02
C PRO A 91 -0.62 10.81 10.16
N PRO A 92 0.07 11.93 9.85
CA PRO A 92 0.47 12.40 8.52
C PRO A 92 1.78 11.79 8.01
N VAL A 93 2.07 11.97 6.72
CA VAL A 93 3.44 11.88 6.23
C VAL A 93 4.21 13.09 6.77
N SER A 94 5.41 12.87 7.34
CA SER A 94 6.24 13.96 7.85
C SER A 94 7.69 13.78 7.46
N ILE A 95 8.41 14.91 7.31
CA ILE A 95 9.87 14.96 7.19
C ILE A 95 10.39 15.57 8.49
N GLY A 96 10.92 14.71 9.38
CA GLY A 96 11.17 15.13 10.77
C GLY A 96 9.86 15.55 11.44
N ASP A 97 9.85 16.76 12.02
CA ASP A 97 8.67 17.31 12.70
C ASP A 97 7.74 18.12 11.78
N ALA A 98 8.04 18.19 10.47
CA ALA A 98 7.23 18.93 9.51
C ALA A 98 6.25 17.99 8.76
N PRO A 99 4.93 18.12 8.98
CA PRO A 99 3.93 17.39 8.20
C PRO A 99 3.93 17.83 6.74
N VAL A 100 3.72 16.89 5.84
CA VAL A 100 3.53 17.13 4.41
C VAL A 100 2.04 17.12 4.11
N SER A 101 1.55 18.14 3.40
CA SER A 101 0.12 18.35 3.15
C SER A 101 -0.35 17.98 1.74
N GLU A 102 0.57 17.82 0.78
CA GLU A 102 0.28 17.51 -0.63
C GLU A 102 1.35 16.57 -1.20
N PHE A 103 0.95 15.56 -2.00
CA PHE A 103 1.86 14.57 -2.62
C PHE A 103 1.37 14.07 -3.98
#